data_AF-A0A127T4S0-F1
#
_entry.id   AF-A0A127T4S0-F1
#
_cell.length_a   1.000
_cell.length_b   1.000
_cell.length_c   1.000
_cell.angle_alpha   90.00
_cell.angle_beta   90.00
_cell.angle_gamma   90.00
#
_symmetry.space_group_name_H-M   'P 1'
#
loop_
_entity.id
_entity.type
_entity.pdbx_description
1 polymer ?
#
loop_
_entity_poly.entity_id
_entity_poly.type
_entity_poly.pdbx_seq_one_letter_code
_entity_poly.pdbx_strand_id
1 'polypeptide(L)'
;MMGAMRVSMLARSKNDFAAIRKECEQLRLKYNAGLKDEEIAYRDQPDTQEVSALRKWANGSPDIKAERNKRLLVYAILLIIPAINLSSMTQSRLRQRVAEIGVRRSFGSTRGNIMWQVLAENLVLTCIAGLVGLLFCVLFALAFGSTLFSASTLMLLNEAPTVDVMMLMHTSTFGYALLF
;
A
#
# COMPACT_ATOMS: atom_id res chain seq x y z
N MET A 1 -29.92 -20.03 -16.76
CA MET A 1 -28.67 -19.25 -16.67
C MET A 1 -28.98 -17.93 -15.97
N MET A 2 -28.83 -17.85 -14.65
CA MET A 2 -28.84 -16.54 -13.97
C MET A 2 -27.48 -15.87 -14.21
N GLY A 3 -27.49 -14.59 -14.60
CA GLY A 3 -26.28 -13.81 -14.82
C GLY A 3 -25.46 -13.61 -13.54
N ALA A 4 -24.26 -13.05 -13.67
CA ALA A 4 -23.40 -12.72 -12.54
C ALA A 4 -24.04 -11.60 -11.69
N MET A 5 -24.81 -11.97 -10.67
CA MET A 5 -25.29 -11.02 -9.66
C MET A 5 -24.19 -10.81 -8.61
N ARG A 6 -23.87 -9.53 -8.35
CA ARG A 6 -22.94 -9.11 -7.30
C ARG A 6 -23.65 -8.13 -6.38
N VAL A 7 -23.52 -8.35 -5.07
CA VAL A 7 -24.04 -7.45 -4.04
C VAL A 7 -22.88 -7.00 -3.18
N SER A 8 -22.68 -5.68 -3.08
CA SER A 8 -21.69 -5.07 -2.20
C SER A 8 -22.42 -4.35 -1.07
N MET A 9 -22.02 -4.62 0.17
CA MET A 9 -22.58 -3.97 1.36
C MET A 9 -21.45 -3.38 2.21
N LEU A 10 -21.67 -2.18 2.73
CA LEU A 10 -20.75 -1.54 3.67
C LEU A 10 -21.15 -1.92 5.10
N ALA A 11 -20.30 -2.67 5.80
CA ALA A 11 -20.52 -2.97 7.21
C ALA A 11 -20.28 -1.72 8.08
N ARG A 12 -21.00 -1.62 9.21
CA ARG A 12 -20.81 -0.51 10.17
C ARG A 12 -19.46 -0.62 10.88
N SER A 13 -19.01 -1.84 11.18
CA SER A 13 -17.73 -2.13 11.80
C SER A 13 -17.10 -3.41 11.23
N LYS A 14 -15.76 -3.52 11.33
CA LYS A 14 -15.01 -4.75 11.00
C LYS A 14 -15.46 -5.95 11.86
N ASN A 15 -15.96 -5.71 13.06
CA ASN A 15 -16.43 -6.76 13.96
C ASN A 15 -17.73 -7.41 13.46
N ASP A 16 -18.49 -6.72 12.61
CA ASP A 16 -19.78 -7.22 12.11
C ASP A 16 -19.59 -8.28 11.03
N PHE A 17 -18.40 -8.41 10.43
CA PHE A 17 -18.13 -9.35 9.34
C PHE A 17 -18.46 -10.80 9.71
N ALA A 18 -18.16 -11.22 10.94
CA ALA A 18 -18.46 -12.56 11.40
C ALA A 18 -19.96 -12.80 11.59
N ALA A 19 -20.69 -11.80 12.09
CA ALA A 19 -22.15 -11.87 12.26
C ALA A 19 -22.85 -11.91 10.90
N ILE A 20 -22.44 -11.03 9.98
CA ILE A 20 -22.96 -10.97 8.61
C ILE A 20 -22.73 -12.29 7.87
N ARG A 21 -21.54 -12.88 7.97
CA ARG A 21 -21.25 -14.18 7.34
C ARG A 21 -22.15 -15.29 7.89
N LYS A 22 -22.41 -15.30 9.20
CA LYS A 22 -23.32 -16.28 9.82
C LYS A 22 -24.75 -16.10 9.33
N GLU A 23 -25.23 -14.86 9.24
CA GLU A 23 -26.57 -14.55 8.73
C GLU A 23 -26.74 -14.98 7.26
N CYS A 24 -25.74 -14.70 6.41
CA CYS A 24 -25.75 -15.16 5.01
C CYS A 24 -25.80 -16.69 4.89
N GLU A 25 -25.05 -17.42 5.72
CA GLU A 25 -25.11 -18.89 5.75
C GLU A 25 -26.48 -19.41 6.21
N GLN A 26 -27.09 -18.77 7.22
CA GLN A 26 -28.43 -19.14 7.66
C GLN A 26 -29.48 -18.93 6.56
N LEU A 27 -29.42 -17.81 5.85
CA LEU A 27 -30.29 -17.52 4.71
C LEU A 27 -30.07 -18.51 3.57
N ARG A 28 -28.82 -18.90 3.31
CA ARG A 28 -28.47 -19.94 2.32
C ARG A 28 -29.15 -21.26 2.64
N LEU A 29 -29.00 -21.73 3.88
CA LEU A 29 -29.59 -23.00 4.32
C LEU A 29 -31.11 -22.97 4.21
N LYS A 30 -31.74 -21.85 4.60
CA LYS A 30 -33.19 -21.66 4.46
C LYS A 30 -33.65 -21.69 3.00
N TYR A 31 -32.89 -21.09 2.10
CA TYR A 31 -33.19 -21.09 0.66
C TYR A 31 -33.00 -22.48 0.04
N ASN A 32 -31.88 -23.16 0.37
CA ASN A 32 -31.57 -24.50 -0.13
C ASN A 32 -32.57 -25.56 0.38
N ALA A 33 -33.13 -25.39 1.58
CA ALA A 33 -34.21 -26.27 2.07
C ALA A 33 -35.48 -26.22 1.20
N GLY A 34 -35.66 -25.16 0.40
CA GLY A 34 -36.76 -25.03 -0.56
C GLY A 34 -36.48 -25.64 -1.94
N LEU A 35 -35.25 -26.11 -2.20
CA LEU A 35 -34.83 -26.70 -3.46
C LEU A 35 -34.82 -28.23 -3.36
N LYS A 36 -35.26 -28.92 -4.42
CA LYS A 36 -35.33 -30.40 -4.45
C LYS A 36 -34.05 -31.07 -4.94
N ASP A 37 -33.49 -30.57 -6.04
CA ASP A 37 -32.36 -31.22 -6.75
C ASP A 37 -31.16 -30.28 -6.99
N GLU A 38 -31.23 -29.05 -6.47
CA GLU A 38 -30.20 -28.02 -6.67
C GLU A 38 -29.74 -27.44 -5.33
N GLU A 39 -28.44 -27.18 -5.18
CA GLU A 39 -27.88 -26.47 -4.04
C GLU A 39 -27.21 -25.19 -4.51
N ILE A 40 -27.56 -24.06 -3.90
CA ILE A 40 -26.80 -22.83 -4.06
C ILE A 40 -25.60 -22.86 -3.11
N ALA A 41 -24.40 -22.86 -3.71
CA ALA A 41 -23.12 -22.77 -3.01
C ALA A 41 -22.44 -21.41 -3.27
N TYR A 42 -22.21 -20.63 -2.22
CA TYR A 42 -21.52 -19.33 -2.30
C TYR A 42 -20.00 -19.43 -2.20
N ARG A 43 -19.44 -20.66 -2.06
CA ARG A 43 -17.99 -20.93 -2.12
C ARG A 43 -17.17 -20.01 -1.20
N ASP A 44 -17.57 -20.00 0.07
CA ASP A 44 -17.04 -19.20 1.20
C ASP A 44 -17.30 -17.68 1.13
N GLN A 45 -18.11 -17.20 0.20
CA GLN A 45 -18.57 -15.81 0.17
C GLN A 45 -19.70 -15.59 1.18
N PRO A 46 -19.82 -14.40 1.82
CA PRO A 46 -19.26 -13.10 1.42
C PRO A 46 -17.77 -12.91 1.74
N ASP A 47 -17.07 -12.25 0.80
CA ASP A 47 -15.67 -11.86 0.89
C ASP A 47 -15.50 -10.46 1.46
N THR A 48 -14.40 -10.22 2.18
CA THR A 48 -13.94 -8.86 2.44
C THR A 48 -13.27 -8.29 1.20
N GLN A 49 -13.13 -6.95 1.14
CA GLN A 49 -12.50 -6.26 0.00
C GLN A 49 -11.13 -6.85 -0.38
N GLU A 50 -10.32 -7.22 0.62
CA GLU A 50 -8.99 -7.81 0.38
C GLU A 50 -9.07 -9.22 -0.23
N VAL A 51 -10.02 -10.05 0.24
CA VAL A 51 -10.20 -11.41 -0.28
C VAL A 51 -10.75 -11.35 -1.70
N SER A 52 -11.73 -10.48 -1.95
CA SER A 52 -12.31 -10.30 -3.28
C SER A 52 -11.28 -9.80 -4.30
N ALA A 53 -10.35 -8.93 -3.90
CA ALA A 53 -9.30 -8.43 -4.79
C ALA A 53 -8.28 -9.52 -5.17
N LEU A 54 -8.08 -10.53 -4.30
CA LEU A 54 -7.15 -11.63 -4.51
C LEU A 54 -7.81 -12.88 -5.10
N ARG A 55 -9.14 -12.94 -5.15
CA ARG A 55 -9.89 -14.09 -5.65
C ARG A 55 -9.81 -14.14 -7.18
N LYS A 56 -8.98 -15.05 -7.69
CA LYS A 56 -8.81 -15.29 -9.13
C LYS A 56 -9.88 -16.19 -9.74
N TRP A 57 -10.44 -17.10 -8.95
CA TRP A 57 -11.38 -18.12 -9.40
C TRP A 57 -12.56 -18.24 -8.46
N ALA A 58 -13.72 -18.59 -9.00
CA ALA A 58 -14.90 -18.82 -8.19
C ALA A 58 -14.78 -20.09 -7.33
N ASN A 59 -13.99 -21.09 -7.74
CA ASN A 59 -13.96 -22.43 -7.14
C ASN A 59 -13.18 -22.52 -5.80
N GLY A 60 -12.43 -21.50 -5.39
CA GLY A 60 -11.59 -21.60 -4.19
C GLY A 60 -11.26 -20.26 -3.55
N SER A 61 -11.15 -20.29 -2.22
CA SER A 61 -10.74 -19.15 -1.41
C SER A 61 -9.22 -18.91 -1.57
N PRO A 62 -8.76 -17.67 -1.86
CA PRO A 62 -7.35 -17.37 -2.00
C PRO A 62 -6.62 -17.45 -0.64
N ASP A 63 -5.35 -17.91 -0.64
CA ASP A 63 -4.51 -17.91 0.56
C ASP A 63 -4.02 -16.48 0.88
N ILE A 64 -4.80 -15.81 1.73
CA ILE A 64 -4.53 -14.44 2.16
C ILE A 64 -3.23 -14.35 2.96
N LYS A 65 -2.84 -15.39 3.72
CA LYS A 65 -1.65 -15.34 4.57
C LYS A 65 -0.39 -15.34 3.71
N ALA A 66 -0.32 -16.22 2.71
CA ALA A 66 0.81 -16.27 1.79
C ALA A 66 0.94 -14.95 0.99
N GLU A 67 -0.17 -14.41 0.47
CA GLU A 67 -0.14 -13.15 -0.29
C GLU A 67 0.24 -11.94 0.58
N ARG A 68 -0.23 -11.88 1.83
CA ARG A 68 0.20 -10.84 2.79
C ARG A 68 1.69 -10.93 3.09
N ASN A 69 2.23 -12.14 3.31
CA ASN A 69 3.64 -12.33 3.58
C ASN A 69 4.52 -11.93 2.38
N LYS A 70 4.13 -12.28 1.15
CA LYS A 70 4.81 -11.82 -0.07
C LYS A 70 4.83 -10.30 -0.17
N ARG A 71 3.68 -9.65 0.06
CA ARG A 71 3.57 -8.18 0.02
C ARG A 71 4.47 -7.51 1.06
N LEU A 72 4.49 -8.03 2.29
CA LEU A 72 5.37 -7.55 3.36
C LEU A 72 6.86 -7.72 3.01
N LEU A 73 7.23 -8.85 2.42
CA LEU A 73 8.60 -9.11 1.99
C LEU A 73 9.04 -8.10 0.92
N VAL A 74 8.20 -7.84 -0.09
CA VAL A 74 8.47 -6.83 -1.12
C VAL A 74 8.66 -5.45 -0.51
N TYR A 75 7.78 -5.01 0.39
CA TYR A 75 7.92 -3.73 1.06
C TYR A 75 9.19 -3.64 1.90
N ALA A 76 9.56 -4.70 2.63
CA ALA A 76 10.79 -4.72 3.39
C ALA A 76 12.04 -4.55 2.51
N ILE A 77 12.11 -5.24 1.37
CA ILE A 77 13.23 -5.11 0.42
C ILE A 77 13.30 -3.69 -0.14
N LEU A 78 12.16 -3.14 -0.56
CA LEU A 78 12.07 -1.79 -1.12
C LEU A 78 12.48 -0.69 -0.13
N LEU A 79 12.35 -0.93 1.18
CA LEU A 79 12.81 0.00 2.22
C LEU A 79 14.28 -0.18 2.57
N ILE A 80 14.73 -1.43 2.71
CA ILE A 80 16.08 -1.73 3.18
C ILE A 80 17.14 -1.34 2.15
N ILE A 81 16.90 -1.58 0.85
CA ILE A 81 17.90 -1.31 -0.20
C ILE A 81 18.23 0.19 -0.28
N PRO A 82 17.26 1.12 -0.40
CA PRO A 82 17.54 2.56 -0.39
C PRO A 82 18.13 3.04 0.94
N ALA A 83 17.69 2.49 2.07
CA ALA A 83 18.22 2.86 3.38
C ALA A 83 19.71 2.53 3.53
N ILE A 84 20.14 1.34 3.08
CA ILE A 84 21.56 0.95 3.07
C ILE A 84 22.36 1.87 2.15
N ASN A 85 21.85 2.15 0.95
CA ASN A 85 22.51 3.04 0.00
C ASN A 85 22.69 4.44 0.60
N LEU A 86 21.61 5.03 1.13
CA LEU A 86 21.63 6.34 1.76
C LEU A 86 22.60 6.39 2.94
N SER A 87 22.61 5.35 3.79
CA SER A 87 23.55 5.24 4.91
C SER A 87 25.00 5.25 4.43
N SER A 88 25.34 4.46 3.42
CA SER A 88 26.69 4.41 2.84
C SER A 88 27.13 5.75 2.21
N MET A 89 26.22 6.42 1.50
CA MET A 89 26.46 7.74 0.91
C MET A 89 26.71 8.80 1.99
N THR A 90 25.86 8.85 3.02
CA THR A 90 25.98 9.80 4.11
C THR A 90 27.29 9.59 4.87
N GLN A 91 27.67 8.33 5.14
CA GLN A 91 28.95 8.02 5.78
C GLN A 91 30.16 8.49 4.94
N SER A 92 30.10 8.33 3.62
CA SER A 92 31.14 8.82 2.70
C SER A 92 31.28 10.35 2.74
N ARG A 93 30.15 11.08 2.66
CA ARG A 93 30.13 12.55 2.74
C ARG A 93 30.63 13.06 4.09
N LEU A 94 30.25 12.41 5.19
CA LEU A 94 30.71 12.76 6.52
C LEU A 94 32.24 12.63 6.62
N ARG A 95 32.83 11.55 6.11
CA ARG A 95 34.29 11.35 6.08
C ARG A 95 35.03 12.47 5.36
N GLN A 96 34.53 12.91 4.21
CA GLN A 96 35.13 14.02 3.45
C GLN A 96 35.09 15.35 4.23
N ARG A 97 34.08 15.55 5.07
CA ARG A 97 33.88 16.77 5.87
C ARG A 97 34.57 16.73 7.25
N VAL A 98 35.12 15.59 7.66
CA VAL A 98 35.82 15.46 8.97
C VAL A 98 36.98 16.44 9.08
N ALA A 99 37.77 16.64 8.00
CA ALA A 99 38.89 17.57 8.01
C ALA A 99 38.43 19.02 8.23
N GLU A 100 37.38 19.46 7.52
CA GLU A 100 36.79 20.80 7.67
C GLU A 100 36.20 21.02 9.07
N ILE A 101 35.51 20.00 9.60
CA ILE A 101 34.95 20.01 10.96
C ILE A 101 36.07 20.08 12.01
N GLY A 102 37.19 19.39 11.79
CA GLY A 102 38.38 19.41 12.63
C GLY A 102 39.00 20.81 12.73
N VAL A 103 39.16 21.48 11.59
CA VAL A 103 39.65 22.86 11.53
C VAL A 103 38.66 23.83 12.20
N ARG A 104 37.35 23.73 11.93
CA ARG A 104 36.36 24.60 12.60
C ARG A 104 36.33 24.42 14.13
N ARG A 105 36.56 23.19 14.62
CA ARG A 105 36.65 22.93 16.05
C ARG A 105 37.90 23.53 16.69
N SER A 106 39.04 23.57 16.00
CA SER A 106 40.25 24.21 16.54
C SER A 106 40.10 25.73 16.67
N PHE A 107 39.22 26.35 15.88
CA PHE A 107 38.85 27.77 15.99
C PHE A 107 37.71 28.05 16.99
N GLY A 108 37.30 27.07 17.81
CA GLY A 108 36.35 27.29 18.91
C GLY A 108 34.87 27.02 18.58
N SER A 109 34.55 26.45 17.42
CA SER A 109 33.18 26.05 17.10
C SER A 109 32.68 24.96 18.07
N THR A 110 31.51 25.17 18.68
CA THR A 110 30.86 24.18 19.54
C THR A 110 30.36 22.97 18.73
N ARG A 111 30.37 21.78 19.36
CA ARG A 111 29.88 20.54 18.72
C ARG A 111 28.43 20.65 18.24
N GLY A 112 27.61 21.39 18.99
CA GLY A 112 26.19 21.60 18.68
C GLY A 112 25.96 22.37 17.37
N ASN A 113 26.72 23.44 17.11
CA ASN A 113 26.56 24.23 15.89
C ASN A 113 26.89 23.41 14.62
N ILE A 114 27.92 22.57 14.69
CA ILE A 114 28.30 21.71 13.57
C ILE A 114 27.23 20.64 13.33
N MET A 115 26.69 20.04 14.39
CA MET A 115 25.64 19.03 14.26
C MET A 115 24.35 19.62 13.69
N TRP A 116 23.92 20.79 14.18
CA TRP A 116 22.75 21.49 13.63
C TRP A 116 22.92 21.90 12.17
N GLN A 117 24.10 22.39 11.77
CA GLN A 117 24.38 22.72 10.38
C GLN A 117 24.27 21.50 9.46
N VAL A 118 24.87 20.38 9.86
CA VAL A 118 24.81 19.13 9.09
C VAL A 118 23.39 18.57 9.04
N LEU A 119 22.64 18.61 10.15
CA LEU A 119 21.25 18.19 10.17
C LEU A 119 20.37 19.08 9.29
N ALA A 120 20.54 20.40 9.35
CA ALA A 120 19.78 21.35 8.54
C ALA A 120 20.08 21.17 7.04
N GLU A 121 21.34 21.00 6.66
CA GLU A 121 21.73 20.76 5.27
C GLU A 121 21.13 19.45 4.73
N ASN A 122 21.21 18.37 5.52
CA ASN A 122 20.58 17.10 5.15
C ASN A 122 19.05 17.21 5.10
N LEU A 123 18.42 17.92 6.04
CA LEU A 123 16.98 18.12 6.05
C LEU A 123 16.51 18.86 4.79
N VAL A 124 17.20 19.94 4.40
CA VAL A 124 16.88 20.69 3.17
C VAL A 124 17.03 19.79 1.94
N LEU A 125 18.12 19.03 1.85
CA LEU A 125 18.33 18.07 0.76
C LEU A 125 17.24 17.00 0.71
N THR A 126 16.84 16.45 1.86
CA THR A 126 15.77 15.46 1.96
C THR A 126 14.41 16.06 1.56
N CYS A 127 14.10 17.29 1.95
CA CYS A 127 12.87 17.97 1.54
C CYS A 127 12.82 18.19 0.03
N ILE A 128 13.93 18.64 -0.57
CA ILE A 128 14.01 18.84 -2.03
C ILE A 128 13.87 17.50 -2.76
N ALA A 129 14.59 16.47 -2.30
CA ALA A 129 14.49 15.13 -2.88
C ALA A 129 13.06 14.55 -2.76
N GLY A 130 12.40 14.77 -1.62
CA GLY A 130 11.00 14.36 -1.40
C GLY A 130 10.03 15.07 -2.33
N LEU A 131 10.18 16.39 -2.53
CA LEU A 131 9.37 17.15 -3.49
C LEU A 131 9.57 16.66 -4.92
N VAL A 132 10.82 16.43 -5.33
CA VAL A 132 11.15 15.89 -6.65
C VAL A 132 10.58 14.48 -6.81
N GLY A 133 10.71 13.62 -5.80
CA GLY A 133 10.14 12.28 -5.79
C GLY A 133 8.61 12.27 -5.90
N LEU A 134 7.93 13.17 -5.18
CA LEU A 134 6.49 13.36 -5.28
C LEU A 134 6.07 13.77 -6.70
N LEU A 135 6.80 14.72 -7.29
CA LEU A 135 6.55 15.17 -8.66
C LEU A 135 6.71 14.02 -9.66
N PHE A 136 7.78 13.22 -9.55
CA PHE A 136 7.97 12.02 -10.37
C PHE A 136 6.86 10.99 -10.17
N CYS A 137 6.42 10.77 -8.94
CA CYS A 137 5.32 9.86 -8.63
C CYS A 137 4.03 10.27 -9.36
N VAL A 138 3.66 11.55 -9.30
CA VAL A 138 2.48 12.08 -9.98
C VAL A 138 2.62 11.97 -11.50
N LEU A 139 3.78 12.35 -12.07
CA LEU A 139 4.01 12.22 -13.50
C LEU A 139 3.92 10.76 -13.97
N PHE A 140 4.48 9.84 -13.19
CA PHE A 140 4.43 8.42 -13.51
C PHE A 140 3.00 7.87 -13.43
N ALA A 141 2.24 8.26 -12.41
CA ALA A 141 0.83 7.89 -12.28
C ALA A 141 -0.02 8.42 -13.44
N LEU A 142 0.22 9.64 -13.92
CA LEU A 142 -0.48 10.20 -15.08
C LEU A 142 -0.08 9.51 -16.39
N ALA A 143 1.21 9.23 -16.58
CA ALA A 143 1.72 8.63 -17.82
C ALA A 143 1.38 7.14 -17.96
N PHE A 144 1.46 6.38 -16.86
CA PHE A 144 1.32 4.92 -16.86
C PHE A 144 0.09 4.42 -16.11
N GLY A 145 -0.71 5.31 -15.50
CA GLY A 145 -1.90 4.90 -14.76
C GLY A 145 -2.90 4.14 -15.64
N SER A 146 -3.14 4.63 -16.86
CA SER A 146 -4.04 3.95 -17.78
C SER A 146 -3.57 2.55 -18.14
N THR A 147 -2.26 2.33 -18.36
CA THR A 147 -1.73 1.02 -18.77
C THR A 147 -1.55 0.05 -17.59
N LEU A 148 -1.04 0.52 -16.45
CA LEU A 148 -0.84 -0.30 -15.25
C LEU A 148 -2.15 -0.74 -14.60
N PHE A 149 -3.15 0.15 -14.55
CA PHE A 149 -4.45 -0.16 -13.95
C PHE A 149 -5.44 -0.78 -14.94
N SER A 150 -5.26 -0.59 -16.26
CA SER A 150 -6.05 -1.30 -17.30
C SER A 150 -5.68 -2.78 -17.42
N ALA A 151 -4.48 -3.19 -17.03
CA ALA A 151 -4.04 -4.59 -17.13
C ALA A 151 -4.60 -5.52 -16.03
N SER A 152 -5.37 -4.99 -15.08
CA SER A 152 -6.04 -5.85 -14.10
C SER A 152 -7.14 -6.66 -14.79
N THR A 153 -7.03 -7.98 -14.74
CA THR A 153 -7.98 -8.99 -15.26
C THR A 153 -9.42 -8.83 -14.73
N LEU A 154 -9.67 -7.81 -13.91
CA LEU A 154 -10.91 -7.41 -13.26
C LEU A 154 -11.81 -6.47 -14.10
N MET A 155 -11.37 -6.06 -15.30
CA MET A 155 -12.13 -5.15 -16.18
C MET A 155 -13.48 -5.68 -16.66
N LEU A 156 -13.78 -6.98 -16.50
CA LEU A 156 -15.08 -7.53 -16.89
C LEU A 156 -16.19 -7.30 -15.84
N LEU A 157 -15.86 -6.91 -14.59
CA LEU A 157 -16.81 -6.91 -13.46
C LEU A 157 -16.67 -5.74 -12.47
N ASN A 158 -15.75 -4.78 -12.66
CA ASN A 158 -15.60 -3.62 -11.79
C ASN A 158 -15.32 -2.34 -12.60
N GLU A 159 -15.87 -1.20 -12.14
CA GLU A 159 -15.34 0.10 -12.57
C GLU A 159 -13.85 0.12 -12.24
N ALA A 160 -13.04 0.49 -13.24
CA ALA A 160 -11.59 0.52 -13.08
C ALA A 160 -11.25 1.39 -11.87
N PRO A 161 -10.33 0.97 -10.98
CA PRO A 161 -9.83 1.85 -9.93
C PRO A 161 -9.11 3.01 -10.61
N THR A 162 -9.83 4.13 -10.78
CA THR A 162 -9.26 5.35 -11.31
C THR A 162 -8.41 5.93 -10.18
N VAL A 163 -7.09 5.93 -10.38
CA VAL A 163 -6.19 6.66 -9.50
C VAL A 163 -6.35 8.14 -9.84
N ASP A 164 -7.25 8.79 -9.12
CA ASP A 164 -7.36 10.24 -9.17
C ASP A 164 -6.16 10.84 -8.43
N VAL A 165 -5.60 11.93 -8.96
CA VAL A 165 -4.48 12.65 -8.35
C VAL A 165 -4.86 13.11 -6.92
N MET A 166 -6.15 13.33 -6.68
CA MET A 166 -6.68 13.67 -5.37
C MET A 166 -6.55 12.56 -4.32
N MET A 167 -6.50 11.28 -4.73
CA MET A 167 -6.23 10.16 -3.81
C MET A 167 -4.79 10.14 -3.30
N LEU A 168 -3.84 10.62 -4.10
CA LEU A 168 -2.43 10.76 -3.70
C LEU A 168 -2.24 11.93 -2.72
N MET A 169 -3.06 12.97 -2.83
CA MET A 169 -3.04 14.14 -1.96
C MET A 169 -3.80 13.93 -0.64
N HIS A 170 -4.47 12.78 -0.46
CA HIS A 170 -5.16 12.48 0.79
C HIS A 170 -4.15 12.28 1.92
N THR A 171 -4.38 12.95 3.06
CA THR A 171 -3.43 13.00 4.18
C THR A 171 -3.03 11.63 4.71
N SER A 172 -3.94 10.63 4.68
CA SER A 172 -3.59 9.27 5.06
C SER A 172 -2.61 8.62 4.08
N THR A 173 -2.83 8.79 2.77
CA THR A 173 -1.97 8.23 1.72
C THR A 173 -0.60 8.90 1.75
N PHE A 174 -0.58 10.23 1.91
CA PHE A 174 0.65 10.99 2.09
C PHE A 174 1.39 10.59 3.37
N GLY A 175 0.66 10.38 4.49
CA GLY A 175 1.25 9.90 5.74
C GLY A 175 1.86 8.51 5.62
N TYR A 176 1.18 7.58 4.95
CA TYR A 176 1.76 6.26 4.65
C TYR A 176 2.94 6.35 3.69
N ALA A 177 2.90 7.23 2.70
CA ALA A 177 4.00 7.46 1.75
C ALA A 177 5.21 8.15 2.41
N LEU A 178 5.02 8.90 3.50
CA LEU A 178 6.10 9.51 4.26
C LEU A 178 6.70 8.55 5.29
N LEU A 179 5.92 7.54 5.70
CA LEU A 179 6.40 6.37 6.45
C LEU A 179 7.12 5.35 5.55
N PHE A 180 6.89 5.42 4.24
CA PHE A 180 7.51 4.58 3.21
C PHE A 180 8.75 5.26 2.63
#